data_AF-A0A7K6NH88-F1
#
_entry.id   AF-A0A7K6NH88-F1
#
_cell.length_a   1.000
_cell.length_b   1.000
_cell.length_c   1.000
_cell.angle_alpha   90.00
_cell.angle_beta   90.00
_cell.angle_gamma   90.00
#
_symmetry.space_group_name_H-M   'P 1'
#
loop_
_entity.id
_entity.type
_entity.pdbx_description
1 polymer ?
#
loop_
_entity_poly.entity_id
_entity_poly.type
_entity_poly.pdbx_seq_one_letter_code
_entity_poly.pdbx_strand_id
1 'polypeptide(L)'
;YVAPQVRKVQETLDDKKREELGRLKKMVNGLINRLSEPNLPSISGQMEDLYMANSRKDMNETLTDILMNACVTAVAMPARLMMEHVLLVSILHHNVGVEVGAHFLEAVVKKFDEISKSDAEGKECENLIALIAHLYNFHVVHSLLIFDILKKLVSAFTEKEIELILFLLKNVGFSLRKDDALALKELITEAQKKANMAEKKLRDQTRVRFMLETMLALRNNDMRKIPGYDPEPVEKLRKLQRSLVRSSGKETQLRVSLESLLSADQVGRWWIVGSSWSGTPMINDTDKKTQQKLHVGKVSSKIMELARKQRMNTDVRRSIFCVLMTSEDFLDAFEKLLK
;
A
#
# COMPACT_ATOMS: atom_id res chain seq x y z
N TYR A 1 -32.55 -25.10 -19.87
CA TYR A 1 -33.23 -24.36 -20.95
C TYR A 1 -33.92 -23.15 -20.32
N VAL A 2 -33.45 -21.92 -20.58
CA VAL A 2 -34.09 -20.69 -20.06
C VAL A 2 -35.20 -20.26 -21.01
N ALA A 3 -36.41 -20.01 -20.49
CA ALA A 3 -37.59 -19.65 -21.28
C ALA A 3 -37.41 -18.33 -22.05
N PRO A 4 -37.94 -18.19 -23.28
CA PRO A 4 -37.72 -17.02 -24.14
C PRO A 4 -38.14 -15.67 -23.53
N GLN A 5 -39.19 -15.66 -22.71
CA GLN A 5 -39.65 -14.46 -22.01
C GLN A 5 -38.66 -14.02 -20.91
N VAL A 6 -38.07 -14.98 -20.19
CA VAL A 6 -37.05 -14.72 -19.17
C VAL A 6 -35.77 -14.20 -19.82
N ARG A 7 -35.42 -14.68 -21.02
CA ARG A 7 -34.29 -14.14 -21.80
C ARG A 7 -34.50 -12.70 -22.22
N LYS A 8 -35.68 -12.35 -22.75
CA LYS A 8 -35.99 -10.96 -23.15
C LYS A 8 -35.96 -9.99 -21.97
N VAL A 9 -36.50 -10.39 -20.82
CA VAL A 9 -36.45 -9.57 -19.60
C VAL A 9 -35.01 -9.40 -19.12
N GLN A 10 -34.21 -10.47 -19.14
CA GLN A 10 -32.79 -10.41 -18.79
C GLN A 10 -32.01 -9.48 -19.72
N GLU A 11 -32.20 -9.58 -21.04
CA GLU A 11 -31.58 -8.70 -22.03
C GLU A 11 -31.94 -7.23 -21.80
N THR A 12 -33.21 -6.92 -21.54
CA THR A 12 -33.63 -5.53 -21.25
C THR A 12 -33.07 -4.97 -19.95
N LEU A 13 -32.89 -5.80 -18.92
CA LEU A 13 -32.28 -5.41 -17.66
C LEU A 13 -30.77 -5.16 -17.84
N ASP A 14 -30.11 -6.00 -18.63
CA ASP A 14 -28.69 -5.85 -18.95
C ASP A 14 -28.44 -4.58 -19.78
N ASP A 15 -29.32 -4.25 -20.73
CA ASP A 15 -29.27 -3.01 -21.50
C ASP A 15 -29.43 -1.77 -20.63
N LYS A 16 -30.41 -1.77 -19.71
CA LYS A 16 -30.63 -0.66 -18.79
C LYS A 16 -29.41 -0.45 -17.88
N LYS A 17 -28.85 -1.54 -17.34
CA LYS A 17 -27.65 -1.48 -16.50
C LYS A 17 -26.45 -0.95 -17.28
N ARG A 18 -26.29 -1.35 -18.55
CA ARG A 18 -25.23 -0.84 -19.43
C ARG A 18 -25.38 0.65 -19.70
N GLU A 19 -26.62 1.14 -19.87
CA GLU A 19 -26.88 2.57 -20.03
C GLU A 19 -26.55 3.36 -18.76
N GLU A 20 -26.97 2.87 -17.59
CA GLU A 20 -26.65 3.46 -16.29
C GLU A 20 -25.13 3.54 -16.06
N LEU A 21 -24.39 2.46 -16.33
CA LEU A 21 -22.92 2.44 -16.30
C LEU A 21 -22.30 3.42 -17.29
N GLY A 22 -22.87 3.55 -18.49
CA GLY A 22 -22.42 4.51 -19.49
C GLY A 22 -22.59 5.96 -19.02
N ARG A 23 -23.70 6.28 -18.36
CA ARG A 23 -23.94 7.60 -17.74
C ARG A 23 -22.97 7.84 -16.59
N LEU A 24 -22.77 6.84 -15.72
CA LEU A 24 -21.83 6.93 -14.61
C LEU A 24 -20.41 7.23 -15.11
N LYS A 25 -19.93 6.48 -16.10
CA LYS A 25 -18.61 6.68 -16.71
C LYS A 25 -18.46 8.10 -17.26
N LYS A 26 -19.48 8.64 -17.92
CA LYS A 26 -19.47 10.03 -18.42
C LYS A 26 -19.38 11.05 -17.30
N MET A 27 -20.14 10.87 -16.21
CA MET A 27 -20.11 11.76 -15.05
C MET A 27 -18.75 11.75 -14.36
N VAL A 28 -18.22 10.57 -14.04
CA VAL A 28 -16.91 10.41 -13.39
C VAL A 28 -15.82 10.98 -14.28
N ASN A 29 -15.82 10.68 -15.59
CA ASN A 29 -14.82 11.22 -16.51
C ASN A 29 -14.90 12.75 -16.60
N GLY A 30 -16.12 13.30 -16.60
CA GLY A 30 -16.36 14.74 -16.55
C GLY A 30 -15.77 15.40 -15.30
N LEU A 31 -15.81 14.74 -14.14
CA LEU A 31 -15.19 15.19 -12.89
C LEU A 31 -13.66 15.10 -12.92
N ILE A 32 -13.11 14.00 -13.44
CA ILE A 32 -11.67 13.79 -13.52
C ILE A 32 -11.02 14.80 -14.48
N ASN A 33 -11.63 15.09 -15.63
CA ASN A 33 -11.06 16.03 -16.61
C ASN A 33 -10.97 17.49 -16.12
N ARG A 34 -11.73 17.84 -15.08
CA ARG A 34 -11.74 19.17 -14.45
C ARG A 34 -11.07 19.18 -13.07
N LEU A 35 -10.45 18.06 -12.71
CA LEU A 35 -9.72 17.87 -11.47
C LEU A 35 -8.50 18.80 -11.46
N SER A 36 -8.41 19.59 -10.40
CA SER A 36 -7.30 20.47 -10.12
C SER A 36 -7.28 20.80 -8.63
N GLU A 37 -6.15 21.25 -8.10
CA GLU A 37 -6.02 21.67 -6.71
C GLU A 37 -7.19 22.55 -6.19
N PRO A 38 -7.60 23.65 -6.87
CA PRO A 38 -8.69 24.50 -6.37
C PRO A 38 -10.07 23.83 -6.44
N ASN A 39 -10.30 22.95 -7.43
CA ASN A 39 -11.60 22.30 -7.62
C ASN A 39 -11.76 21.03 -6.79
N LEU A 40 -10.66 20.52 -6.23
CA LEU A 40 -10.59 19.24 -5.53
C LEU A 40 -11.64 19.09 -4.41
N PRO A 41 -11.88 20.07 -3.50
CA PRO A 41 -12.89 19.92 -2.45
C PRO A 41 -14.31 19.69 -3.01
N SER A 42 -14.65 20.40 -4.07
CA SER A 42 -15.96 20.28 -4.73
C SER A 42 -16.09 18.95 -5.47
N ILE A 43 -15.03 18.53 -6.16
CA ILE A 43 -15.03 17.28 -6.93
C ILE A 43 -15.04 16.06 -6.00
N SER A 44 -14.30 16.08 -4.89
CA SER A 44 -14.32 15.00 -3.91
C SER A 44 -15.72 14.83 -3.31
N GLY A 45 -16.41 15.93 -2.97
CA GLY A 45 -17.80 15.89 -2.49
C GLY A 45 -18.77 15.28 -3.52
N GLN A 46 -18.71 15.73 -4.78
CA GLN A 46 -19.52 15.13 -5.87
C GLN A 46 -19.23 13.65 -6.07
N MET A 47 -17.98 13.23 -5.90
CA MET A 47 -17.60 11.82 -6.03
C MET A 47 -18.14 10.99 -4.85
N GLU A 48 -18.14 11.52 -3.63
CA GLU A 48 -18.78 10.89 -2.47
C GLU A 48 -20.29 10.70 -2.71
N ASP A 49 -20.98 11.70 -3.27
CA ASP A 49 -22.41 11.58 -3.62
C ASP A 49 -22.65 10.48 -4.66
N LEU A 50 -21.78 10.37 -5.68
CA LEU A 50 -21.84 9.26 -6.65
C LEU A 50 -21.64 7.90 -5.97
N TYR A 51 -20.74 7.82 -4.99
CA TYR A 51 -20.52 6.61 -4.19
C TYR A 51 -21.70 6.23 -3.28
N MET A 52 -22.57 7.19 -2.94
CA MET A 52 -23.83 6.91 -2.22
C MET A 52 -24.97 6.52 -3.15
N ALA A 53 -24.97 7.03 -4.39
CA ALA A 53 -26.03 6.78 -5.36
C ALA A 53 -25.85 5.48 -6.18
N ASN A 54 -24.63 4.92 -6.21
CA ASN A 54 -24.28 3.77 -7.05
C ASN A 54 -23.66 2.64 -6.22
N SER A 55 -23.59 1.42 -6.79
CA SER A 55 -22.92 0.31 -6.13
C SER A 55 -21.43 0.57 -5.95
N ARG A 56 -20.86 0.15 -4.81
CA ARG A 56 -19.41 0.27 -4.55
C ARG A 56 -18.57 -0.39 -5.64
N LYS A 57 -19.03 -1.52 -6.16
CA LYS A 57 -18.35 -2.26 -7.24
C LYS A 57 -18.27 -1.40 -8.50
N ASP A 58 -19.42 -0.96 -9.01
CA ASP A 58 -19.47 -0.20 -10.28
C ASP A 58 -18.69 1.11 -10.17
N MET A 59 -18.73 1.77 -9.00
CA MET A 59 -17.94 2.98 -8.73
C MET A 59 -16.44 2.71 -8.70
N ASN A 60 -15.99 1.69 -7.97
CA ASN A 60 -14.57 1.36 -7.85
C ASN A 60 -13.98 0.96 -9.21
N GLU A 61 -14.70 0.13 -9.98
CA GLU A 61 -14.31 -0.26 -11.35
C GLU A 61 -14.24 0.98 -12.25
N THR A 62 -15.31 1.78 -12.30
CA THR A 62 -15.36 2.98 -13.16
C THR A 62 -14.28 4.00 -12.83
N LEU A 63 -14.10 4.33 -11.54
CA LEU A 63 -13.07 5.27 -11.09
C LEU A 63 -11.67 4.76 -11.42
N THR A 64 -11.40 3.49 -11.11
CA THR A 64 -10.10 2.86 -11.39
C THR A 64 -9.80 2.87 -12.87
N ASP A 65 -10.74 2.48 -13.72
CA ASP A 65 -10.56 2.47 -15.17
C ASP A 65 -10.25 3.88 -15.71
N ILE A 66 -11.00 4.89 -15.27
CA ILE A 66 -10.79 6.27 -15.75
C ILE A 66 -9.42 6.78 -15.31
N LEU A 67 -9.04 6.58 -14.05
CA LEU A 67 -7.75 7.01 -13.52
C LEU A 67 -6.58 6.25 -14.18
N MET A 68 -6.71 4.94 -14.40
CA MET A 68 -5.71 4.14 -15.09
C MET A 68 -5.52 4.62 -16.53
N ASN A 69 -6.61 4.89 -17.26
CA ASN A 69 -6.53 5.41 -18.62
C ASN A 69 -5.94 6.83 -18.67
N ALA A 70 -6.18 7.66 -17.65
CA ALA A 70 -5.62 9.00 -17.59
C ALA A 70 -4.12 8.99 -17.25
N CYS A 71 -3.70 8.16 -16.29
CA CYS A 71 -2.35 8.18 -15.72
C CYS A 71 -1.36 7.23 -16.40
N VAL A 72 -1.81 6.08 -16.89
CA VAL A 72 -0.96 5.02 -17.43
C VAL A 72 -0.88 5.15 -18.95
N THR A 73 -0.14 6.17 -19.40
CA THR A 73 0.09 6.44 -20.83
C THR A 73 1.55 6.25 -21.20
N ALA A 74 1.84 6.13 -22.51
CA ALA A 74 3.19 6.02 -23.05
C ALA A 74 4.06 7.27 -22.81
N VAL A 75 3.44 8.40 -22.42
CA VAL A 75 4.12 9.66 -22.13
C VAL A 75 4.17 9.87 -20.61
N ALA A 76 5.28 10.44 -20.12
CA ALA A 76 5.40 10.76 -18.71
C ALA A 76 4.33 11.78 -18.30
N MET A 77 3.50 11.40 -17.32
CA MET A 77 2.47 12.30 -16.81
C MET A 77 3.13 13.43 -16.01
N PRO A 78 2.67 14.69 -16.17
CA PRO A 78 3.14 15.78 -15.34
C PRO A 78 2.94 15.49 -13.85
N ALA A 79 3.99 15.65 -13.04
CA ALA A 79 3.98 15.27 -11.62
C ALA A 79 2.84 15.92 -10.82
N ARG A 80 2.50 17.18 -11.11
CA ARG A 80 1.38 17.88 -10.45
C ARG A 80 0.04 17.21 -10.73
N LEU A 81 -0.22 16.90 -11.99
CA LEU A 81 -1.45 16.23 -12.42
C LEU A 81 -1.54 14.82 -11.81
N MET A 82 -0.42 14.07 -11.79
CA MET A 82 -0.35 12.77 -11.12
C MET A 82 -0.73 12.88 -9.64
N MET A 83 -0.17 13.86 -8.92
CA MET A 83 -0.49 14.06 -7.50
C MET A 83 -1.96 14.40 -7.25
N GLU A 84 -2.59 15.21 -8.12
CA GLU A 84 -4.02 15.57 -7.97
C GLU A 84 -4.94 14.35 -8.09
N HIS A 85 -4.68 13.47 -9.06
CA HIS A 85 -5.43 12.22 -9.23
C HIS A 85 -5.29 11.31 -8.01
N VAL A 86 -4.06 11.10 -7.53
CA VAL A 86 -3.82 10.22 -6.37
C VAL A 86 -4.33 10.84 -5.07
N LEU A 87 -4.30 12.17 -4.95
CA LEU A 87 -4.88 12.87 -3.81
C LEU A 87 -6.41 12.69 -3.75
N LEU A 88 -7.10 12.73 -4.89
CA LEU A 88 -8.53 12.40 -4.95
C LEU A 88 -8.80 10.97 -4.45
N VAL A 89 -8.03 9.99 -4.93
CA VAL A 89 -8.14 8.59 -4.46
C VAL A 89 -7.94 8.52 -2.95
N SER A 90 -6.95 9.25 -2.44
CA SER A 90 -6.67 9.28 -1.00
C SER A 90 -7.83 9.89 -0.19
N ILE A 91 -8.44 10.99 -0.64
CA ILE A 91 -9.61 11.57 0.04
C ILE A 91 -10.75 10.54 0.10
N LEU A 92 -11.03 9.86 -1.00
CA LEU A 92 -12.10 8.85 -1.07
C LEU A 92 -11.78 7.62 -0.22
N HIS A 93 -10.53 7.16 -0.19
CA HIS A 93 -10.07 6.09 0.69
C HIS A 93 -10.42 6.37 2.16
N HIS A 94 -10.24 7.61 2.61
CA HIS A 94 -10.51 7.97 3.99
C HIS A 94 -11.98 8.33 4.26
N ASN A 95 -12.66 8.97 3.31
CA ASN A 95 -14.01 9.49 3.50
C ASN A 95 -15.13 8.51 3.11
N VAL A 96 -14.87 7.64 2.12
CA VAL A 96 -15.82 6.65 1.58
C VAL A 96 -15.54 5.28 2.18
N GLY A 97 -14.28 4.86 2.16
CA GLY A 97 -13.84 3.58 2.74
C GLY A 97 -12.55 3.06 2.12
N VAL A 98 -11.84 2.22 2.89
CA VAL A 98 -10.52 1.67 2.52
C VAL A 98 -10.57 0.79 1.26
N GLU A 99 -11.75 0.29 0.92
CA GLU A 99 -11.98 -0.49 -0.30
C GLU A 99 -11.68 0.29 -1.58
N VAL A 100 -11.85 1.63 -1.56
CA VAL A 100 -11.58 2.49 -2.73
C VAL A 100 -10.09 2.49 -3.03
N GLY A 101 -9.26 2.79 -2.04
CA GLY A 101 -7.80 2.77 -2.19
C GLY A 101 -7.27 1.37 -2.45
N ALA A 102 -7.86 0.34 -1.83
CA ALA A 102 -7.43 -1.04 -2.02
C ALA A 102 -7.67 -1.54 -3.45
N HIS A 103 -8.86 -1.26 -4.01
CA HIS A 103 -9.18 -1.64 -5.38
C HIS A 103 -8.26 -0.95 -6.39
N PHE A 104 -8.06 0.37 -6.22
CA PHE A 104 -7.17 1.14 -7.08
C PHE A 104 -5.72 0.66 -6.98
N LEU A 105 -5.21 0.46 -5.76
CA LEU A 105 -3.86 -0.04 -5.52
C LEU A 105 -3.61 -1.40 -6.18
N GLU A 106 -4.54 -2.34 -6.03
CA GLU A 106 -4.41 -3.66 -6.62
C GLU A 106 -4.29 -3.58 -8.15
N ALA A 107 -5.14 -2.79 -8.81
CA ALA A 107 -5.10 -2.59 -10.25
C ALA A 107 -3.76 -1.96 -10.71
N VAL A 108 -3.28 -0.93 -10.00
CA VAL A 108 -1.98 -0.28 -10.27
C VAL A 108 -0.83 -1.27 -10.12
N VAL A 109 -0.80 -2.05 -9.03
CA VAL A 109 0.30 -2.99 -8.75
C VAL A 109 0.31 -4.17 -9.72
N LYS A 110 -0.86 -4.71 -10.07
CA LYS A 110 -0.96 -5.76 -11.11
C LYS A 110 -0.49 -5.24 -12.47
N LYS A 111 -0.92 -4.03 -12.87
CA LYS A 111 -0.47 -3.42 -14.13
C LYS A 111 1.03 -3.11 -14.12
N PHE A 112 1.57 -2.68 -12.98
CA PHE A 112 3.02 -2.46 -12.81
C PHE A 112 3.81 -3.74 -13.01
N ASP A 113 3.38 -4.85 -12.39
CA ASP A 113 4.05 -6.14 -12.56
C ASP A 113 4.00 -6.63 -14.02
N GLU A 114 2.85 -6.50 -14.69
CA GLU A 114 2.69 -6.80 -16.12
C GLU A 114 3.65 -6.00 -17.00
N ILE A 115 3.65 -4.67 -16.89
CA ILE A 115 4.48 -3.80 -17.73
C ILE A 115 5.97 -3.91 -17.38
N SER A 116 6.30 -4.13 -16.10
CA SER A 116 7.70 -4.28 -15.67
C SER A 116 8.40 -5.46 -16.36
N LYS A 117 7.65 -6.54 -16.62
CA LYS A 117 8.10 -7.75 -17.32
C LYS A 117 8.11 -7.62 -18.85
N SER A 118 7.49 -6.57 -19.38
CA SER A 118 7.47 -6.30 -20.81
C SER A 118 8.65 -5.41 -21.22
N ASP A 119 9.07 -5.55 -22.48
CA ASP A 119 10.05 -4.67 -23.14
C ASP A 119 9.41 -3.39 -23.69
N ALA A 120 8.28 -2.95 -23.12
CA ALA A 120 7.63 -1.71 -23.52
C ALA A 120 8.56 -0.50 -23.24
N GLU A 121 8.81 0.30 -24.27
CA GLU A 121 9.69 1.46 -24.22
C GLU A 121 9.01 2.74 -23.70
N GLY A 122 7.70 2.68 -23.45
CA GLY A 122 6.93 3.82 -22.99
C GLY A 122 7.12 4.14 -21.50
N LYS A 123 6.49 5.24 -21.07
CA LYS A 123 6.57 5.77 -19.71
C LYS A 123 5.51 5.21 -18.76
N GLU A 124 4.76 4.19 -19.18
CA GLU A 124 3.71 3.56 -18.38
C GLU A 124 4.27 3.00 -17.06
N CYS A 125 5.45 2.38 -17.10
CA CYS A 125 6.08 1.79 -15.92
C CYS A 125 6.47 2.87 -14.88
N GLU A 126 7.04 3.99 -15.35
CA GLU A 126 7.37 5.15 -14.51
C GLU A 126 6.11 5.80 -13.93
N ASN A 127 5.07 5.97 -14.74
CA ASN A 127 3.77 6.51 -14.31
C ASN A 127 3.12 5.63 -13.23
N LEU A 128 3.19 4.30 -13.37
CA LEU A 128 2.68 3.35 -12.37
C LEU A 128 3.46 3.42 -11.06
N ILE A 129 4.80 3.52 -11.12
CA ILE A 129 5.60 3.76 -9.91
C ILE A 129 5.25 5.12 -9.28
N ALA A 130 5.01 6.16 -10.08
CA ALA A 130 4.60 7.45 -9.57
C ALA A 130 3.25 7.39 -8.83
N LEU A 131 2.27 6.64 -9.37
CA LEU A 131 1.00 6.37 -8.68
C LEU A 131 1.24 5.72 -7.32
N ILE A 132 2.04 4.65 -7.26
CA ILE A 132 2.37 3.94 -6.01
C ILE A 132 3.09 4.87 -5.02
N ALA A 133 4.06 5.65 -5.49
CA ALA A 133 4.81 6.61 -4.69
C ALA A 133 3.88 7.66 -4.05
N HIS A 134 2.93 8.19 -4.81
CA HIS A 134 2.00 9.19 -4.31
C HIS A 134 0.90 8.58 -3.42
N LEU A 135 0.51 7.31 -3.64
CA LEU A 135 -0.39 6.59 -2.73
C LEU A 135 0.25 6.47 -1.33
N TYR A 136 1.57 6.27 -1.27
CA TYR A 136 2.31 6.30 0.00
C TYR A 136 2.41 7.73 0.57
N ASN A 137 2.79 8.72 -0.24
CA ASN A 137 2.92 10.11 0.22
C ASN A 137 1.61 10.69 0.80
N PHE A 138 0.46 10.23 0.28
CA PHE A 138 -0.88 10.58 0.76
C PHE A 138 -1.51 9.52 1.68
N HIS A 139 -0.69 8.67 2.33
CA HIS A 139 -1.11 7.78 3.43
C HIS A 139 -2.24 6.81 3.05
N VAL A 140 -2.31 6.36 1.79
CA VAL A 140 -3.19 5.26 1.37
C VAL A 140 -2.52 3.91 1.66
N VAL A 141 -1.20 3.83 1.46
CA VAL A 141 -0.41 2.61 1.69
C VAL A 141 0.68 2.84 2.73
N HIS A 142 1.05 1.78 3.43
CA HIS A 142 2.17 1.77 4.38
C HIS A 142 3.51 1.60 3.64
N SER A 143 4.61 2.06 4.26
CA SER A 143 5.99 2.01 3.72
C SER A 143 6.45 0.59 3.34
N LEU A 144 5.88 -0.43 3.99
CA LEU A 144 6.12 -1.86 3.71
C LEU A 144 6.07 -2.18 2.21
N LEU A 145 5.01 -1.74 1.50
CA LEU A 145 4.86 -2.03 0.07
C LEU A 145 5.98 -1.39 -0.76
N ILE A 146 6.39 -0.17 -0.38
CA ILE A 146 7.45 0.55 -1.07
C ILE A 146 8.79 -0.17 -0.90
N PHE A 147 9.09 -0.66 0.30
CA PHE A 147 10.28 -1.47 0.54
C PHE A 147 10.25 -2.79 -0.23
N ASP A 148 9.12 -3.49 -0.30
CA ASP A 148 8.98 -4.72 -1.10
C ASP A 148 9.29 -4.46 -2.59
N ILE A 149 8.76 -3.36 -3.14
CA ILE A 149 9.04 -2.96 -4.53
C ILE A 149 10.52 -2.62 -4.71
N LEU A 150 11.11 -1.81 -3.82
CA LEU A 150 12.53 -1.46 -3.89
C LEU A 150 13.44 -2.70 -3.80
N LYS A 151 13.12 -3.66 -2.92
CA LYS A 151 13.85 -4.94 -2.81
C LYS A 151 13.75 -5.77 -4.09
N LYS A 152 12.57 -5.85 -4.70
CA LYS A 152 12.38 -6.52 -6.01
C LYS A 152 13.24 -5.86 -7.10
N LEU A 153 13.24 -4.53 -7.18
CA LEU A 153 14.04 -3.78 -8.16
C LEU A 153 15.54 -3.98 -7.93
N VAL A 154 16.01 -3.89 -6.67
CA VAL A 154 17.41 -4.13 -6.29
C VAL A 154 17.84 -5.58 -6.59
N SER A 155 16.92 -6.54 -6.44
CA SER A 155 17.21 -7.94 -6.75
C SER A 155 17.47 -8.18 -8.23
N ALA A 156 16.69 -7.55 -9.12
CA ALA A 156 16.82 -7.63 -10.57
C ALA A 156 18.04 -6.84 -11.09
N PHE A 157 18.23 -5.62 -10.59
CA PHE A 157 19.44 -4.81 -10.80
C PHE A 157 19.81 -4.57 -12.28
N THR A 158 18.85 -4.34 -13.18
CA THR A 158 19.17 -3.88 -14.56
C THR A 158 19.15 -2.35 -14.66
N GLU A 159 19.54 -1.80 -15.81
CA GLU A 159 19.50 -0.36 -16.08
C GLU A 159 18.10 0.24 -15.84
N LYS A 160 17.05 -0.47 -16.29
CA LYS A 160 15.65 -0.10 -16.09
C LYS A 160 15.30 -0.04 -14.60
N GLU A 161 15.63 -1.06 -13.82
CA GLU A 161 15.32 -1.06 -12.39
C GLU A 161 16.11 0.00 -11.62
N ILE A 162 17.35 0.28 -11.98
CA ILE A 162 18.15 1.36 -11.35
C ILE A 162 17.47 2.72 -11.55
N GLU A 163 16.95 2.99 -12.74
CA GLU A 163 16.19 4.22 -13.03
C GLU A 163 14.91 4.30 -12.21
N LEU A 164 14.16 3.19 -12.11
CA LEU A 164 12.96 3.10 -11.30
C LEU A 164 13.25 3.27 -9.79
N ILE A 165 14.36 2.72 -9.29
CA ILE A 165 14.81 2.92 -7.90
C ILE A 165 15.10 4.40 -7.64
N LEU A 166 15.88 5.04 -8.51
CA LEU A 166 16.21 6.46 -8.42
C LEU A 166 14.95 7.32 -8.43
N PHE A 167 14.04 7.05 -9.35
CA PHE A 167 12.77 7.75 -9.47
C PHE A 167 11.92 7.60 -8.21
N LEU A 168 11.77 6.39 -7.69
CA LEU A 168 11.01 6.11 -6.48
C LEU A 168 11.66 6.80 -5.26
N LEU A 169 12.95 6.60 -5.02
CA LEU A 169 13.68 7.19 -3.91
C LEU A 169 13.65 8.73 -3.93
N LYS A 170 13.67 9.34 -5.11
CA LYS A 170 13.49 10.80 -5.24
C LYS A 170 12.12 11.26 -4.74
N ASN A 171 11.05 10.49 -4.98
CA ASN A 171 9.69 10.88 -4.61
C ASN A 171 9.32 10.54 -3.16
N VAL A 172 9.92 9.49 -2.57
CA VAL A 172 9.49 8.96 -1.27
C VAL A 172 10.62 8.71 -0.27
N GLY A 173 11.88 8.85 -0.65
CA GLY A 173 13.03 8.41 0.15
C GLY A 173 13.13 9.05 1.53
N PHE A 174 12.85 10.35 1.67
CA PHE A 174 12.87 11.02 2.98
C PHE A 174 11.74 10.56 3.89
N SER A 175 10.56 10.36 3.31
CA SER A 175 9.41 9.78 4.02
C SER A 175 9.75 8.38 4.51
N LEU A 176 10.35 7.52 3.66
CA LEU A 176 10.78 6.17 4.04
C LEU A 176 11.81 6.18 5.16
N ARG A 177 12.79 7.10 5.11
CA ARG A 177 13.78 7.25 6.18
C ARG A 177 13.13 7.60 7.52
N LYS A 178 12.13 8.48 7.48
CA LYS A 178 11.40 8.91 8.68
C LYS A 178 10.58 7.75 9.27
N ASP A 179 9.97 6.95 8.41
CA ASP A 179 9.08 5.86 8.82
C ASP A 179 9.86 4.61 9.26
N ASP A 180 10.93 4.23 8.54
CA ASP A 180 11.76 3.07 8.86
C ASP A 180 13.22 3.24 8.36
N ALA A 181 14.04 3.88 9.20
CA ALA A 181 15.46 4.07 8.92
C ALA A 181 16.26 2.76 8.87
N LEU A 182 15.81 1.70 9.56
CA LEU A 182 16.49 0.41 9.60
C LEU A 182 16.28 -0.34 8.29
N ALA A 183 15.03 -0.45 7.81
CA ALA A 183 14.73 -1.05 6.52
C ALA A 183 15.44 -0.32 5.37
N LEU A 184 15.55 1.02 5.44
CA LEU A 184 16.35 1.77 4.47
C LEU A 184 17.84 1.40 4.53
N LYS A 185 18.43 1.26 5.72
CA LYS A 185 19.83 0.83 5.86
C LYS A 185 20.07 -0.58 5.30
N GLU A 186 19.13 -1.50 5.53
CA GLU A 186 19.18 -2.85 4.97
C GLU A 186 19.13 -2.83 3.44
N LEU A 187 18.18 -2.09 2.85
CA LEU A 187 18.06 -1.91 1.41
C LEU A 187 19.36 -1.36 0.80
N ILE A 188 19.99 -0.37 1.43
CA ILE A 188 21.26 0.20 0.97
C ILE A 188 22.36 -0.86 0.98
N THR A 189 22.42 -1.67 2.04
CA THR A 189 23.41 -2.74 2.17
C THR A 189 23.22 -3.80 1.07
N GLU A 190 21.97 -4.15 0.78
CA GLU A 190 21.61 -5.08 -0.30
C GLU A 190 21.99 -4.53 -1.68
N ALA A 191 21.67 -3.26 -1.95
CA ALA A 191 22.01 -2.58 -3.19
C ALA A 191 23.53 -2.49 -3.40
N GLN A 192 24.31 -2.22 -2.33
CA GLN A 192 25.77 -2.21 -2.40
C GLN A 192 26.33 -3.60 -2.70
N LYS A 193 25.80 -4.66 -2.07
CA LYS A 193 26.19 -6.04 -2.36
C LYS A 193 25.91 -6.40 -3.83
N LYS A 194 24.72 -6.09 -4.33
CA LYS A 194 24.35 -6.31 -5.73
C LYS A 194 25.25 -5.53 -6.70
N ALA A 195 25.53 -4.27 -6.43
CA ALA A 195 26.45 -3.46 -7.24
C ALA A 195 27.87 -4.03 -7.31
N ASN A 196 28.37 -4.59 -6.21
CA ASN A 196 29.70 -5.20 -6.16
C ASN A 196 29.79 -6.52 -6.92
N MET A 197 28.69 -7.28 -6.94
CA MET A 197 28.57 -8.55 -7.67
C MET A 197 28.24 -8.36 -9.17
N ALA A 198 27.74 -7.19 -9.56
CA ALA A 198 27.40 -6.88 -10.94
C ALA A 198 28.64 -6.86 -11.85
N GLU A 199 28.42 -7.13 -13.14
CA GLU A 199 29.47 -7.03 -14.15
C GLU A 199 30.14 -5.65 -14.14
N LYS A 200 31.44 -5.62 -14.42
CA LYS A 200 32.24 -4.39 -14.39
C LYS A 200 31.63 -3.28 -15.25
N LYS A 201 31.09 -3.63 -16.43
CA LYS A 201 30.45 -2.67 -17.35
C LYS A 201 29.26 -1.96 -16.70
N LEU A 202 28.39 -2.70 -16.01
CA LEU A 202 27.21 -2.14 -15.33
C LEU A 202 27.63 -1.36 -14.07
N ARG A 203 28.55 -1.92 -13.27
CA ARG A 203 29.05 -1.31 -12.04
C ARG A 203 29.72 0.04 -12.28
N ASP A 204 30.43 0.20 -13.39
CA ASP A 204 31.15 1.43 -13.72
C ASP A 204 30.23 2.52 -14.33
N GLN A 205 28.95 2.21 -14.56
CA GLN A 205 27.99 3.21 -15.04
C GLN A 205 27.75 4.31 -14.01
N THR A 206 27.66 5.54 -14.51
CA THR A 206 27.34 6.73 -13.71
C THR A 206 26.01 6.59 -12.96
N ARG A 207 25.01 5.92 -13.57
CA ARG A 207 23.69 5.70 -12.96
C ARG A 207 23.74 4.87 -11.67
N VAL A 208 24.57 3.83 -11.63
CA VAL A 208 24.74 2.98 -10.42
C VAL A 208 25.38 3.79 -9.30
N ARG A 209 26.43 4.55 -9.62
CA ARG A 209 27.11 5.42 -8.64
C ARG A 209 26.14 6.46 -8.09
N PHE A 210 25.39 7.12 -8.97
CA PHE A 210 24.39 8.11 -8.62
C PHE A 210 23.26 7.53 -7.75
N MET A 211 22.80 6.31 -8.02
CA MET A 211 21.83 5.59 -7.19
C MET A 211 22.37 5.35 -5.77
N LEU A 212 23.60 4.85 -5.65
CA LEU A 212 24.22 4.60 -4.36
C LEU A 212 24.48 5.90 -3.59
N GLU A 213 24.89 6.97 -4.27
CA GLU A 213 25.05 8.31 -3.68
C GLU A 213 23.72 8.85 -3.16
N THR A 214 22.65 8.73 -3.94
CA THR A 214 21.28 9.14 -3.54
C THR A 214 20.82 8.37 -2.31
N MET A 215 21.02 7.05 -2.30
CA MET A 215 20.75 6.18 -1.16
C MET A 215 21.51 6.60 0.11
N LEU A 216 22.80 6.93 -0.02
CA LEU A 216 23.62 7.40 1.10
C LEU A 216 23.21 8.80 1.57
N ALA A 217 22.86 9.70 0.64
CA ALA A 217 22.31 11.01 0.96
C ALA A 217 21.03 10.89 1.78
N LEU A 218 20.11 10.01 1.38
CA LEU A 218 18.90 9.69 2.14
C LEU A 218 19.24 9.19 3.54
N ARG A 219 20.12 8.19 3.69
CA ARG A 219 20.54 7.69 5.00
C ARG A 219 21.04 8.81 5.92
N ASN A 220 21.85 9.70 5.37
CA ASN A 220 22.47 10.82 6.08
C ASN A 220 21.55 12.06 6.22
N ASN A 221 20.30 11.99 5.73
CA ASN A 221 19.35 13.11 5.72
C ASN A 221 19.80 14.36 4.94
N ASP A 222 20.59 14.17 3.88
CA ASP A 222 21.19 15.25 3.08
C ASP A 222 20.36 15.56 1.83
N MET A 223 19.32 16.39 1.98
CA MET A 223 18.37 16.77 0.92
C MET A 223 19.05 17.47 -0.26
N ARG A 224 20.16 18.18 -0.03
CA ARG A 224 20.86 18.97 -1.06
C ARG A 224 21.51 18.10 -2.13
N LYS A 225 21.78 16.83 -1.81
CA LYS A 225 22.43 15.86 -2.69
C LYS A 225 21.46 15.06 -3.56
N ILE A 226 20.15 15.36 -3.52
CA ILE A 226 19.15 14.70 -4.37
C ILE A 226 18.69 15.69 -5.45
N PRO A 227 19.20 15.59 -6.69
CA PRO A 227 18.86 16.51 -7.76
C PRO A 227 17.36 16.62 -8.07
N GLY A 228 16.89 17.87 -8.09
CA GLY A 228 15.50 18.20 -8.38
C GLY A 228 14.51 17.64 -7.37
N TYR A 229 14.95 17.36 -6.14
CA TYR A 229 14.07 17.08 -5.01
C TYR A 229 13.43 18.39 -4.53
N ASP A 230 12.10 18.41 -4.54
CA ASP A 230 11.30 19.51 -4.02
C ASP A 230 10.12 18.93 -3.21
N PRO A 231 10.11 19.09 -1.87
CA PRO A 231 9.03 18.58 -1.03
C PRO A 231 7.77 19.47 -1.06
N GLU A 232 7.89 20.74 -1.47
CA GLU A 232 6.84 21.75 -1.30
C GLU A 232 5.49 21.33 -1.94
N PRO A 233 5.44 20.81 -3.19
CA PRO A 233 4.18 20.43 -3.82
C PRO A 233 3.46 19.32 -3.05
N VAL A 234 4.20 18.28 -2.62
CA VAL A 234 3.63 17.15 -1.88
C VAL A 234 3.14 17.61 -0.51
N GLU A 235 3.91 18.47 0.18
CA GLU A 235 3.53 18.99 1.50
C GLU A 235 2.29 19.89 1.45
N LYS A 236 2.18 20.74 0.42
CA LYS A 236 1.00 21.58 0.16
C LYS A 236 -0.24 20.72 -0.03
N LEU A 237 -0.15 19.72 -0.91
CA LEU A 237 -1.26 18.80 -1.18
C LEU A 237 -1.60 17.91 0.03
N ARG A 238 -0.62 17.53 0.85
CA ARG A 238 -0.85 16.81 2.11
C ARG A 238 -1.55 17.68 3.15
N LYS A 239 -1.32 19.00 3.18
CA LYS A 239 -2.08 19.94 4.01
C LYS A 239 -3.54 20.00 3.54
N LEU A 240 -3.77 20.09 2.24
CA LEU A 240 -5.11 20.06 1.65
C LEU A 240 -5.83 18.75 1.98
N GLN A 241 -5.17 17.61 1.82
CA GLN A 241 -5.69 16.29 2.20
C GLN A 241 -6.24 16.28 3.64
N ARG A 242 -5.42 16.73 4.61
CA ARG A 242 -5.83 16.76 6.03
C ARG A 242 -7.05 17.65 6.29
N SER A 243 -7.25 18.69 5.50
CA SER A 243 -8.44 19.56 5.63
C SER A 243 -9.72 18.94 5.05
N LEU A 244 -9.59 17.97 4.13
CA LEU A 244 -10.73 17.34 3.45
C LEU A 244 -11.11 15.96 4.03
N VAL A 245 -10.19 15.33 4.77
CA VAL A 245 -10.42 14.02 5.40
C VAL A 245 -11.16 14.19 6.74
N ARG A 246 -12.29 13.50 6.89
CA ARG A 246 -13.15 13.58 8.10
C ARG A 246 -12.70 12.67 9.24
N SER A 247 -11.94 11.61 8.94
CA SER A 247 -11.49 10.60 9.91
C SER A 247 -10.04 10.86 10.32
N SER A 248 -9.81 11.48 11.49
CA SER A 248 -8.46 11.82 11.97
C SER A 248 -7.85 10.81 12.96
N GLY A 249 -8.53 9.69 13.25
CA GLY A 249 -8.24 8.89 14.45
C GLY A 249 -7.81 7.43 14.27
N LYS A 250 -7.85 6.84 13.07
CA LYS A 250 -7.42 5.46 12.83
C LYS A 250 -6.44 5.40 11.67
N GLU A 251 -5.33 4.68 11.85
CA GLU A 251 -4.40 4.38 10.78
C GLU A 251 -5.13 3.54 9.72
N THR A 252 -5.60 4.19 8.67
CA THR A 252 -6.35 3.59 7.56
C THR A 252 -5.43 3.13 6.44
N GLN A 253 -4.11 3.22 6.62
CA GLN A 253 -3.13 2.78 5.64
C GLN A 253 -3.27 1.29 5.36
N LEU A 254 -3.25 0.94 4.08
CA LEU A 254 -3.19 -0.43 3.62
C LEU A 254 -1.80 -0.99 3.90
N ARG A 255 -1.75 -1.98 4.80
CA ARG A 255 -0.52 -2.65 5.23
C ARG A 255 -0.45 -4.05 4.61
N VAL A 256 -0.24 -4.09 3.29
CA VAL A 256 -0.26 -5.29 2.45
C VAL A 256 1.07 -5.42 1.69
N SER A 257 1.59 -6.65 1.58
CA SER A 257 2.83 -6.92 0.84
C SER A 257 2.61 -6.93 -0.67
N LEU A 258 3.69 -6.71 -1.42
CA LEU A 258 3.65 -6.80 -2.89
C LEU A 258 3.14 -8.17 -3.35
N GLU A 259 3.63 -9.24 -2.74
CA GLU A 259 3.22 -10.61 -3.06
C GLU A 259 1.73 -10.86 -2.80
N SER A 260 1.19 -10.34 -1.69
CA SER A 260 -0.24 -10.48 -1.37
C SER A 260 -1.12 -9.79 -2.41
N LEU A 261 -0.72 -8.62 -2.92
CA LEU A 261 -1.46 -7.91 -3.97
C LEU A 261 -1.43 -8.66 -5.32
N LEU A 262 -0.28 -9.25 -5.67
CA LEU A 262 -0.15 -10.01 -6.92
C LEU A 262 -0.89 -11.35 -6.87
N SER A 263 -1.01 -11.96 -5.68
CA SER A 263 -1.71 -13.22 -5.44
C SER A 263 -3.13 -13.04 -4.87
N ALA A 264 -3.72 -11.84 -4.99
CA ALA A 264 -5.01 -11.50 -4.37
C ALA A 264 -6.16 -12.45 -4.76
N ASP A 265 -6.14 -13.01 -5.98
CA ASP A 265 -7.17 -13.94 -6.46
C ASP A 265 -7.01 -15.35 -5.87
N GLN A 266 -5.84 -15.68 -5.32
CA GLN A 266 -5.54 -16.97 -4.68
C GLN A 266 -5.66 -16.90 -3.15
N VAL A 267 -5.10 -15.85 -2.55
CA VAL A 267 -4.98 -15.69 -1.09
C VAL A 267 -6.19 -14.93 -0.51
N GLY A 268 -6.97 -14.27 -1.36
CA GLY A 268 -8.06 -13.39 -0.96
C GLY A 268 -7.57 -12.02 -0.49
N ARG A 269 -8.50 -11.08 -0.32
CA ARG A 269 -8.22 -9.66 -0.07
C ARG A 269 -8.34 -9.31 1.41
N TRP A 270 -7.59 -10.01 2.26
CA TRP A 270 -7.69 -9.91 3.73
C TRP A 270 -7.45 -8.48 4.29
N TRP A 271 -6.79 -7.62 3.52
CA TRP A 271 -6.57 -6.21 3.85
C TRP A 271 -7.80 -5.32 3.63
N ILE A 272 -8.90 -5.85 3.07
CA ILE A 272 -10.18 -5.16 2.90
C ILE A 272 -11.17 -5.70 3.93
N VAL A 273 -11.64 -4.82 4.82
CA VAL A 273 -12.63 -5.15 5.86
C VAL A 273 -13.93 -5.63 5.20
N GLY A 274 -14.40 -6.82 5.57
CA GLY A 274 -15.66 -7.39 5.06
C GLY A 274 -15.54 -8.26 3.81
N SER A 275 -14.33 -8.51 3.29
CA SER A 275 -14.13 -9.49 2.22
C SER A 275 -14.37 -10.92 2.74
N SER A 276 -15.34 -11.64 2.16
CA SER A 276 -15.57 -13.06 2.45
C SER A 276 -14.45 -13.89 1.84
N TRP A 277 -13.61 -14.45 2.70
CA TRP A 277 -12.56 -15.41 2.33
C TRP A 277 -13.21 -16.62 1.63
N SER A 278 -12.91 -16.82 0.35
CA SER A 278 -13.26 -18.02 -0.40
C SER A 278 -11.99 -18.71 -0.88
N GLY A 279 -11.49 -19.67 -0.10
CA GLY A 279 -10.33 -20.46 -0.49
C GLY A 279 -9.36 -20.70 0.64
N THR A 280 -9.55 -21.79 1.36
CA THR A 280 -8.46 -22.48 2.05
C THR A 280 -7.55 -23.10 1.00
N PRO A 281 -6.25 -22.84 1.01
CA PRO A 281 -5.27 -23.90 1.06
C PRO A 281 -4.98 -24.12 2.54
N MET A 282 -4.93 -25.39 2.94
CA MET A 282 -4.41 -25.74 4.25
C MET A 282 -3.10 -24.97 4.46
N ILE A 283 -3.07 -24.16 5.51
CA ILE A 283 -1.82 -23.67 6.08
C ILE A 283 -0.99 -24.93 6.29
N ASN A 284 0.00 -25.15 5.42
CA ASN A 284 1.15 -25.95 5.82
C ASN A 284 1.69 -25.25 7.05
N ASP A 285 1.56 -25.96 8.16
CA ASP A 285 1.72 -25.53 9.53
C ASP A 285 3.21 -25.28 9.86
N THR A 286 3.89 -24.48 9.04
CA THR A 286 5.33 -24.18 9.17
C THR A 286 5.64 -22.74 9.51
N ASP A 287 4.67 -21.83 9.54
CA ASP A 287 4.87 -20.49 10.09
C ASP A 287 3.72 -20.08 11.02
N LYS A 288 3.63 -20.81 12.13
CA LYS A 288 3.12 -20.20 13.36
C LYS A 288 4.08 -19.05 13.70
N LYS A 289 3.66 -17.83 13.33
CA LYS A 289 4.10 -16.61 14.02
C LYS A 289 4.18 -16.94 15.50
N THR A 290 5.37 -16.77 16.03
CA THR A 290 5.81 -16.79 17.41
C THR A 290 4.91 -15.89 18.27
N GLN A 291 3.68 -16.32 18.53
CA GLN A 291 3.12 -16.14 19.85
C GLN A 291 3.91 -17.13 20.70
N GLN A 292 4.94 -16.65 21.39
CA GLN A 292 5.45 -17.34 22.57
C GLN A 292 4.26 -17.58 23.49
N LYS A 293 3.61 -18.74 23.33
CA LYS A 293 2.92 -19.39 24.43
C LYS A 293 4.05 -19.72 25.39
N LEU A 294 4.35 -18.78 26.28
CA LEU A 294 5.07 -19.04 27.51
C LEU A 294 4.57 -20.38 28.03
N HIS A 295 5.47 -21.35 28.11
CA HIS A 295 5.15 -22.72 28.51
C HIS A 295 4.87 -22.69 30.01
N VAL A 296 3.69 -22.19 30.35
CA VAL A 296 3.19 -22.10 31.71
C VAL A 296 2.74 -23.52 32.05
N GLY A 297 3.66 -24.31 32.59
CA GLY A 297 3.36 -25.63 33.15
C GLY A 297 2.15 -25.52 34.08
N LYS A 298 1.21 -26.48 33.98
CA LYS A 298 -0.08 -26.56 34.68
C LYS A 298 -0.23 -25.56 35.83
N VAL A 299 -0.61 -24.32 35.53
CA VAL A 299 -0.86 -23.33 36.58
C VAL A 299 -2.14 -23.69 37.30
N SER A 300 -2.02 -23.83 38.62
CA SER A 300 -3.14 -24.13 39.51
C SER A 300 -4.25 -23.10 39.33
N SER A 301 -5.51 -23.56 39.29
CA SER A 301 -6.72 -22.72 39.18
C SER A 301 -6.74 -21.58 40.21
N LYS A 302 -6.11 -21.79 41.37
CA LYS A 302 -5.97 -20.81 42.45
C LYS A 302 -5.17 -19.56 42.05
N ILE A 303 -4.13 -19.70 41.23
CA ILE A 303 -3.29 -18.57 40.78
C ILE A 303 -4.05 -17.74 39.73
N MET A 304 -4.83 -18.39 38.88
CA MET A 304 -5.68 -17.71 37.89
C MET A 304 -6.78 -16.87 38.55
N GLU A 305 -7.35 -17.34 39.67
CA GLU A 305 -8.30 -16.55 40.46
C GLU A 305 -7.66 -15.33 41.13
N LEU A 306 -6.43 -15.47 41.65
CA LEU A 306 -5.67 -14.35 42.21
C LEU A 306 -5.36 -13.29 41.16
N ALA A 307 -4.96 -13.71 39.95
CA ALA A 307 -4.75 -12.79 38.83
C ALA A 307 -6.02 -11.99 38.50
N ARG A 308 -7.18 -12.64 38.53
CA ARG A 308 -8.48 -12.01 38.29
C ARG A 308 -8.86 -11.02 39.40
N LYS A 309 -8.61 -11.36 40.67
CA LYS A 309 -8.81 -10.44 41.80
C LYS A 309 -7.93 -9.20 41.71
N GLN A 310 -6.71 -9.34 41.17
CA GLN A 310 -5.78 -8.24 40.93
C GLN A 310 -6.01 -7.48 39.61
N ARG A 311 -7.17 -7.68 38.95
CA ARG A 311 -7.56 -7.01 37.69
C ARG A 311 -6.58 -7.24 36.53
N MET A 312 -5.88 -8.37 36.51
CA MET A 312 -5.09 -8.83 35.37
C MET A 312 -6.02 -9.49 34.35
N ASN A 313 -6.68 -8.66 33.54
CA ASN A 313 -7.81 -9.10 32.70
C ASN A 313 -7.42 -9.56 31.29
N THR A 314 -6.20 -9.21 30.85
CA THR A 314 -5.66 -9.54 29.52
C THR A 314 -4.74 -10.75 29.61
N ASP A 315 -4.66 -11.56 28.55
CA ASP A 315 -3.83 -12.79 28.53
C ASP A 315 -2.35 -12.52 28.82
N VAL A 316 -1.80 -11.42 28.29
CA VAL A 316 -0.42 -10.99 28.56
C VAL A 316 -0.20 -10.72 30.05
N ARG A 317 -1.05 -9.89 30.67
CA ARG A 317 -0.97 -9.59 32.11
C ARG A 317 -1.17 -10.82 32.99
N ARG A 318 -2.07 -11.73 32.61
CA ARG A 318 -2.27 -13.01 33.32
C ARG A 318 -1.03 -13.88 33.23
N SER A 319 -0.41 -13.98 32.06
CA SER A 319 0.81 -14.75 31.85
C SER A 319 1.97 -14.21 32.69
N ILE A 320 2.21 -12.89 32.66
CA ILE A 320 3.25 -12.24 33.48
C ILE A 320 2.99 -12.48 34.97
N PHE A 321 1.75 -12.30 35.42
CA PHE A 321 1.38 -12.54 36.81
C PHE A 321 1.63 -14.00 37.23
N CYS A 322 1.28 -14.96 36.37
CA CYS A 322 1.52 -16.38 36.64
C CYS A 322 3.01 -16.70 36.71
N VAL A 323 3.81 -16.18 35.78
CA VAL A 323 5.27 -16.38 35.79
C VAL A 323 5.87 -15.82 37.08
N LEU A 324 5.51 -14.60 37.47
CA LEU A 324 5.99 -14.00 38.73
C LEU A 324 5.60 -14.81 39.96
N MET A 325 4.38 -15.35 40.00
CA MET A 325 3.86 -16.10 41.16
C MET A 325 4.31 -17.56 41.22
N THR A 326 4.91 -18.09 40.14
CA THR A 326 5.37 -19.48 40.05
C THR A 326 6.88 -19.61 39.91
N SER A 327 7.61 -18.49 39.87
CA SER A 327 9.07 -18.51 39.84
C SER A 327 9.63 -18.61 41.25
N GLU A 328 10.75 -19.31 41.40
CA GLU A 328 11.36 -19.56 42.70
C GLU A 328 12.13 -18.33 43.21
N ASP A 329 12.78 -17.61 42.30
CA ASP A 329 13.50 -16.37 42.58
C ASP A 329 13.37 -15.34 41.43
N PHE A 330 14.02 -14.20 41.60
CA PHE A 330 13.96 -13.10 40.63
C PHE A 330 14.72 -13.40 39.33
N LEU A 331 15.75 -14.26 39.36
CA LEU A 331 16.52 -14.65 38.18
C LEU A 331 15.70 -15.62 37.31
N ASP A 332 15.06 -16.61 37.94
CA ASP A 332 14.15 -17.56 37.30
C ASP A 332 12.94 -16.83 36.68
N ALA A 333 12.36 -15.85 37.39
CA ALA A 333 11.29 -15.01 36.85
C ALA A 333 11.75 -14.20 35.62
N PHE A 334 12.96 -13.66 35.66
CA PHE A 334 13.54 -12.90 34.56
C PHE A 334 13.79 -13.77 33.33
N GLU A 335 14.41 -14.94 33.51
CA GLU A 335 14.63 -15.90 32.43
C GLU A 335 13.33 -16.39 31.80
N LYS A 336 12.30 -16.65 32.61
CA LYS A 336 10.98 -17.08 32.12
C LYS A 336 10.24 -15.98 31.38
N LEU A 337 10.42 -14.70 31.74
CA LEU A 337 9.78 -13.58 31.04
C LEU A 337 10.45 -13.20 29.71
N LEU A 338 11.72 -13.55 29.53
CA LEU A 338 12.45 -13.36 28.27
C LEU A 338 12.16 -14.42 27.20
N LYS A 339 11.55 -15.54 27.60
CA LYS A 339 11.19 -16.67 26.72
C LYS A 339 9.80 -16.57 26.12
#